data_AF-A0A952EKK8-F1
#
_entry.id   AF-A0A952EKK8-F1
#
_cell.length_a   1.000
_cell.length_b   1.000
_cell.length_c   1.000
_cell.angle_alpha   90.00
_cell.angle_beta   90.00
_cell.angle_gamma   90.00
#
_symmetry.space_group_name_H-M   'P 1'
#
loop_
_entity.id
_entity.type
_entity.pdbx_description
1 polymer ?
#
loop_
_entity_poly.entity_id
_entity_poly.type
_entity_poly.pdbx_seq_one_letter_code
_entity_poly.pdbx_strand_id
1 'polypeptide(L)'
;MRKLFLLFLLISAFAFAQMPNVSKVWLNNSQFYSGTIGNSNTPLKLKILLSQQDRKNDQEYFVSGISVVERNLSNFEGKLKITKYKSGKKRNTVFGEYDFAEEPKGKHSGTFKGKFVYTFKWNRKSETVESQYLEFIGNWKSYDGTLTYKTNWKNQ
;
A
#
# COMPACT_ATOMS: atom_id res chain seq x y z
N MET A 1 12.37 -46.26 -21.36
CA MET A 1 12.84 -45.00 -20.73
C MET A 1 12.47 -43.73 -21.52
N ARG A 2 11.29 -43.64 -22.16
CA ARG A 2 10.85 -42.44 -22.91
C ARG A 2 9.65 -41.70 -22.31
N LYS A 3 9.03 -42.25 -21.25
CA LYS A 3 7.84 -41.67 -20.62
C LYS A 3 8.13 -40.81 -19.38
N LEU A 4 9.35 -40.87 -18.81
CA LEU A 4 9.73 -40.02 -17.66
C LEU A 4 10.19 -38.61 -18.08
N PHE A 5 10.69 -38.43 -19.31
CA PHE A 5 11.15 -37.11 -19.79
C PHE A 5 10.00 -36.11 -19.99
N LEU A 6 8.80 -36.61 -20.30
CA LEU A 6 7.60 -35.78 -20.45
C LEU A 6 7.07 -35.25 -19.12
N LEU A 7 7.39 -35.89 -17.98
CA LEU A 7 6.96 -35.44 -16.66
C LEU A 7 7.79 -34.24 -16.16
N PHE A 8 9.06 -34.13 -16.58
CA PHE A 8 9.93 -33.00 -16.21
C PHE A 8 9.64 -31.71 -16.99
N LEU A 9 9.02 -31.80 -18.18
CA LEU A 9 8.63 -30.64 -18.98
C LEU A 9 7.33 -29.96 -18.50
N LEU A 10 6.51 -30.66 -17.72
CA LEU A 10 5.25 -30.13 -17.16
C LEU A 10 5.45 -29.39 -15.83
N ILE A 11 6.58 -29.59 -15.13
CA ILE A 11 6.84 -28.95 -13.84
C ILE A 11 7.52 -27.57 -14.00
N SER A 12 8.16 -27.30 -15.14
CA SER A 12 8.81 -26.00 -15.41
C SER A 12 7.85 -24.87 -15.84
N ALA A 13 6.55 -25.15 -15.98
CA ALA A 13 5.56 -24.15 -16.37
C ALA A 13 5.06 -23.27 -15.20
N PHE A 14 5.37 -23.63 -13.95
CA PHE A 14 5.15 -22.74 -12.80
C PHE A 14 6.37 -21.83 -12.59
N ALA A 15 6.75 -21.09 -13.63
CA ALA A 15 7.48 -19.86 -13.41
C ALA A 15 6.52 -18.91 -12.68
N PHE A 16 6.53 -18.94 -11.34
CA PHE A 16 5.92 -17.90 -10.53
C PHE A 16 6.56 -16.59 -10.99
N ALA A 17 5.86 -15.84 -11.83
CA ALA A 17 6.26 -14.50 -12.22
C ALA A 17 6.26 -13.67 -10.94
N GLN A 18 7.44 -13.52 -10.34
CA GLN A 18 7.62 -12.72 -9.14
C GLN A 18 7.22 -11.29 -9.47
N MET A 19 6.36 -10.70 -8.64
CA MET A 19 5.93 -9.33 -8.93
C MET A 19 7.15 -8.41 -8.75
N PRO A 20 7.43 -7.49 -9.69
CA PRO A 20 8.51 -6.54 -9.53
C PRO A 20 8.40 -5.80 -8.19
N ASN A 21 9.53 -5.56 -7.54
CA ASN A 21 9.54 -4.81 -6.29
C ASN A 21 9.06 -3.37 -6.55
N VAL A 22 7.88 -3.05 -6.04
CA VAL A 22 7.26 -1.72 -6.17
C VAL A 22 7.39 -0.87 -4.90
N SER A 23 8.36 -1.15 -4.02
CA SER A 23 8.52 -0.42 -2.76
C SER A 23 8.59 1.10 -2.93
N LYS A 24 9.23 1.56 -4.01
CA LYS A 24 9.36 2.99 -4.35
C LYS A 24 8.02 3.66 -4.65
N VAL A 25 7.00 2.92 -5.11
CA VAL A 25 5.65 3.47 -5.38
C VAL A 25 5.03 4.00 -4.09
N TRP A 26 5.20 3.28 -2.98
CA TRP A 26 4.64 3.64 -1.68
C TRP A 26 5.31 4.88 -1.06
N LEU A 27 6.51 5.25 -1.51
CA LEU A 27 7.19 6.46 -1.05
C LEU A 27 6.59 7.74 -1.63
N ASN A 28 5.72 7.64 -2.65
CA ASN A 28 5.08 8.77 -3.32
C ASN A 28 6.04 9.90 -3.70
N ASN A 29 7.23 9.57 -4.23
CA ASN A 29 8.28 10.55 -4.54
C ASN A 29 8.60 11.49 -3.36
N SER A 30 8.59 10.95 -2.13
CA SER A 30 8.80 11.67 -0.87
C SER A 30 7.75 12.76 -0.56
N GLN A 31 6.61 12.74 -1.25
CA GLN A 31 5.49 13.66 -1.01
C GLN A 31 4.48 13.06 -0.01
N PHE A 32 3.70 13.95 0.61
CA PHE A 32 2.60 13.53 1.47
C PHE A 32 1.47 12.95 0.62
N TYR A 33 0.85 11.89 1.14
CA TYR A 33 -0.53 11.60 0.87
C TYR A 33 -1.41 12.59 1.64
N SER A 34 -2.44 13.10 0.98
CA SER A 34 -3.37 14.08 1.55
C SER A 34 -4.79 13.54 1.55
N GLY A 35 -5.54 13.83 2.61
CA GLY A 35 -6.85 13.25 2.83
C GLY A 35 -7.59 13.83 4.02
N THR A 36 -8.59 13.09 4.49
CA THR A 36 -9.42 13.46 5.63
C THR A 36 -9.63 12.31 6.60
N ILE A 37 -9.94 12.67 7.85
CA ILE A 37 -10.33 11.78 8.94
C ILE A 37 -11.60 12.28 9.62
N GLY A 38 -12.53 11.36 9.91
CA GLY A 38 -13.77 11.65 10.61
C GLY A 38 -14.84 12.34 9.75
N ASN A 39 -15.99 12.61 10.35
CA ASN A 39 -17.14 13.18 9.64
C ASN A 39 -17.00 14.70 9.39
N SER A 40 -16.14 15.38 10.14
CA SER A 40 -15.83 16.80 9.99
C SER A 40 -14.88 17.10 8.82
N ASN A 41 -14.47 16.09 8.05
CA ASN A 41 -13.44 16.21 7.01
C ASN A 41 -12.14 16.84 7.54
N THR A 42 -11.76 16.50 8.77
CA THR A 42 -10.52 16.99 9.38
C THR A 42 -9.32 16.61 8.51
N PRO A 43 -8.41 17.55 8.16
CA PRO A 43 -7.27 17.24 7.32
C PRO A 43 -6.36 16.19 7.92
N LEU A 44 -6.01 15.21 7.09
CA LEU A 44 -5.08 14.12 7.39
C LEU A 44 -3.98 14.12 6.33
N LYS A 45 -2.73 14.07 6.76
CA LYS A 45 -1.57 13.85 5.88
C LYS A 45 -0.76 12.65 6.36
N LEU A 46 -0.27 11.84 5.43
CA LEU A 46 0.67 10.76 5.73
C LEU A 46 1.86 10.86 4.80
N LYS A 47 3.07 10.61 5.31
CA LYS A 47 4.27 10.47 4.50
C LYS A 47 4.96 9.18 4.86
N ILE A 48 5.08 8.27 3.89
CA ILE A 48 5.88 7.05 4.03
C ILE A 48 7.33 7.43 3.78
N LEU A 49 8.20 7.15 4.75
CA LEU A 49 9.63 7.45 4.71
C LEU A 49 10.45 6.23 4.31
N LEU A 50 10.04 5.05 4.76
CA LEU A 50 10.69 3.78 4.44
C LEU A 50 9.66 2.80 3.87
N SER A 51 10.08 2.04 2.87
CA SER A 51 9.30 0.94 2.33
C SER A 51 10.21 -0.20 1.90
N GLN A 52 9.98 -1.37 2.47
CA GLN A 52 10.76 -2.57 2.22
C GLN A 52 9.84 -3.75 1.91
N GLN A 53 10.03 -4.37 0.75
CA GLN A 53 9.35 -5.62 0.41
C GLN A 53 9.79 -6.74 1.34
N ASP A 54 8.86 -7.57 1.80
CA ASP A 54 9.17 -8.76 2.58
C ASP A 54 9.96 -9.77 1.72
N ARG A 55 11.05 -10.31 2.27
CA ARG A 55 11.91 -11.28 1.60
C ARG A 55 11.24 -12.65 1.37
N LYS A 56 10.25 -12.99 2.20
CA LYS A 56 9.48 -14.24 2.16
C LYS A 56 8.17 -14.07 1.39
N ASN A 57 7.63 -12.85 1.29
CA ASN A 57 6.36 -12.58 0.66
C ASN A 57 6.43 -11.32 -0.22
N ASP A 58 6.57 -11.51 -1.53
CA ASP A 58 6.73 -10.41 -2.49
C ASP A 58 5.50 -9.50 -2.64
N GLN A 59 4.36 -9.90 -2.06
CA GLN A 59 3.13 -9.10 -2.02
C GLN A 59 3.01 -8.24 -0.74
N GLU A 60 3.90 -8.40 0.22
CA GLU A 60 3.89 -7.67 1.49
C GLU A 60 5.05 -6.67 1.58
N TYR A 61 4.77 -5.51 2.16
CA TYR A 61 5.73 -4.44 2.33
C TYR A 61 5.63 -3.89 3.74
N PHE A 62 6.76 -3.84 4.43
CA PHE A 62 6.90 -3.11 5.68
C PHE A 62 7.14 -1.64 5.36
N VAL A 63 6.41 -0.77 6.03
CA VAL A 63 6.51 0.68 5.86
C VAL A 63 6.61 1.38 7.19
N SER A 64 7.29 2.51 7.20
CA SER A 64 7.27 3.45 8.31
C SER A 64 7.24 4.89 7.82
N GLY A 65 6.74 5.79 8.63
CA GLY A 65 6.49 7.15 8.22
C GLY A 65 5.92 8.03 9.32
N ILE A 66 5.34 9.14 8.89
CA ILE A 66 4.68 10.12 9.76
C ILE A 66 3.24 10.37 9.34
N SER A 67 2.34 10.44 10.31
CA SER A 67 0.97 10.92 10.17
C SER A 67 0.85 12.31 10.79
N VAL A 68 0.03 13.15 10.19
CA VAL A 68 -0.33 14.47 10.72
C VAL A 68 -1.84 14.61 10.65
N VAL A 69 -2.48 14.65 11.81
CA VAL A 69 -3.91 14.96 11.96
C VAL A 69 -4.01 16.29 12.69
N GLU A 70 -4.53 17.31 12.01
CA GLU A 70 -4.52 18.70 12.48
C GLU A 70 -3.11 19.20 12.84
N ARG A 71 -2.76 19.19 14.13
CA ARG A 71 -1.45 19.59 14.68
C ARG A 71 -0.73 18.44 15.39
N ASN A 72 -1.33 17.26 15.44
CA ASN A 72 -0.75 16.09 16.06
C ASN A 72 0.10 15.33 15.04
N LEU A 73 1.41 15.30 15.26
CA LEU A 73 2.36 14.53 14.47
C LEU A 73 2.66 13.24 15.22
N SER A 74 2.49 12.10 14.55
CA SER A 74 2.88 10.80 15.07
C SER A 74 3.72 10.03 14.06
N ASN A 75 4.70 9.28 14.53
CA ASN A 75 5.34 8.28 13.69
C ASN A 75 4.39 7.09 13.58
N PHE A 76 4.46 6.37 12.47
CA PHE A 76 3.76 5.10 12.32
C PHE A 76 4.66 4.06 11.69
N GLU A 77 4.34 2.81 11.98
CA GLU A 77 4.88 1.63 11.31
C GLU A 77 3.74 0.73 10.88
N GLY A 78 3.97 -0.10 9.88
CA GLY A 78 2.96 -1.08 9.49
C GLY A 78 3.27 -1.81 8.22
N LYS A 79 2.21 -2.35 7.63
CA LYS A 79 2.32 -3.18 6.44
C LYS A 79 1.30 -2.82 5.37
N LEU A 80 1.72 -3.01 4.13
CA LEU A 80 0.89 -3.05 2.94
C LEU A 80 0.89 -4.48 2.42
N LYS A 81 -0.28 -4.98 2.03
CA LYS A 81 -0.46 -6.28 1.40
C LYS A 81 -1.20 -6.14 0.10
N ILE A 82 -0.56 -6.48 -1.00
CA ILE A 82 -1.22 -6.58 -2.30
C ILE A 82 -2.08 -7.85 -2.30
N THR A 83 -3.34 -7.71 -2.68
CA THR A 83 -4.31 -8.81 -2.72
C THR A 83 -4.71 -9.18 -4.14
N LYS A 84 -4.63 -8.24 -5.08
CA LYS A 84 -5.04 -8.49 -6.47
C LYS A 84 -4.37 -7.54 -7.44
N TYR A 85 -3.92 -8.10 -8.56
CA TYR A 85 -3.54 -7.33 -9.75
C TYR A 85 -4.56 -7.53 -10.87
N LYS A 86 -4.91 -6.43 -11.54
CA LYS A 86 -5.75 -6.43 -12.73
C LYS A 86 -5.04 -5.65 -13.83
N SER A 87 -4.53 -6.36 -14.83
CA SER A 87 -4.08 -5.73 -16.07
C SER A 87 -5.28 -5.30 -16.90
N GLY A 88 -5.23 -4.10 -17.46
CA GLY A 88 -6.27 -3.58 -18.35
C GLY A 88 -5.64 -2.94 -19.59
N LYS A 89 -6.37 -2.96 -20.71
CA LYS A 89 -5.88 -2.42 -22.00
C LYS A 89 -5.40 -0.97 -21.92
N LYS A 90 -6.03 -0.15 -21.06
CA LYS A 90 -5.74 1.29 -20.91
C LYS A 90 -5.12 1.68 -19.56
N ARG A 91 -5.30 0.86 -18.52
CA ARG A 91 -4.88 1.16 -17.14
C ARG A 91 -4.74 -0.14 -16.37
N ASN A 92 -3.63 -0.26 -15.64
CA ASN A 92 -3.40 -1.34 -14.69
C ASN A 92 -3.94 -0.94 -13.32
N THR A 93 -4.36 -1.91 -12.52
CA THR A 93 -4.87 -1.66 -11.17
C THR A 93 -4.34 -2.71 -10.20
N VAL A 94 -3.77 -2.25 -9.09
CA VAL A 94 -3.38 -3.08 -7.94
C VAL A 94 -4.34 -2.75 -6.80
N PHE A 95 -4.86 -3.78 -6.15
CA PHE A 95 -5.66 -3.69 -4.94
C PHE A 95 -4.88 -4.29 -3.79
N GLY A 96 -5.11 -3.77 -2.60
CA GLY A 96 -4.53 -4.33 -1.40
C GLY A 96 -5.15 -3.78 -0.14
N GLU A 97 -4.53 -4.18 0.96
CA GLU A 97 -4.92 -3.84 2.33
C GLU A 97 -3.73 -3.21 3.04
N TYR A 98 -4.02 -2.39 4.03
CA TYR A 98 -3.00 -1.74 4.84
C TYR A 98 -3.38 -1.81 6.33
N ASP A 99 -2.35 -1.86 7.17
CA ASP A 99 -2.46 -1.83 8.61
C ASP A 99 -1.27 -1.04 9.16
N PHE A 100 -1.51 0.18 9.62
CA PHE A 100 -0.52 1.09 10.17
C PHE A 100 -0.84 1.37 11.63
N ALA A 101 0.17 1.32 12.49
CA ALA A 101 0.10 1.59 13.91
C ALA A 101 0.92 2.85 14.20
N GLU A 102 0.29 3.86 14.78
CA GLU A 102 1.00 5.06 15.26
C GLU A 102 1.76 4.77 16.56
N GLU A 103 2.81 5.52 16.87
CA GLU A 103 3.45 5.43 18.18
C GLU A 103 2.42 5.72 19.29
N PRO A 104 2.36 4.89 20.36
CA PRO A 104 1.42 5.08 21.44
C PRO A 104 1.83 6.28 22.31
N LYS A 105 1.30 7.47 21.99
CA LYS A 105 1.55 8.74 22.69
C LYS A 105 0.31 9.28 23.41
N GLY A 106 -0.47 8.38 24.00
CA GLY A 106 -1.68 8.71 24.76
C GLY A 106 -2.97 8.66 23.93
N LYS A 107 -3.98 9.44 24.34
CA LYS A 107 -5.39 9.33 23.86
C LYS A 107 -5.60 9.62 22.36
N HIS A 108 -4.63 10.23 21.69
CA HIS A 108 -4.71 10.60 20.28
C HIS A 108 -3.75 9.79 19.41
N SER A 109 -3.58 8.50 19.74
CA SER A 109 -2.81 7.55 18.96
C SER A 109 -3.65 6.30 18.68
N GLY A 110 -3.46 5.72 17.51
CA GLY A 110 -4.27 4.61 17.07
C GLY A 110 -3.71 3.86 15.88
N THR A 111 -4.58 3.08 15.25
CA THR A 111 -4.26 2.29 14.07
C THR A 111 -5.09 2.73 12.88
N PHE A 112 -4.46 2.91 11.73
CA PHE A 112 -5.12 3.04 10.44
C PHE A 112 -5.24 1.67 9.77
N LYS A 113 -6.45 1.25 9.39
CA LYS A 113 -6.68 -0.01 8.68
C LYS A 113 -7.67 0.17 7.55
N GLY A 114 -7.38 -0.46 6.41
CA GLY A 114 -8.28 -0.38 5.26
C GLY A 114 -7.74 -1.01 4.00
N LYS A 115 -8.25 -0.51 2.88
CA LYS A 115 -7.92 -0.97 1.53
C LYS A 115 -7.28 0.15 0.73
N PHE A 116 -6.44 -0.22 -0.23
CA PHE A 116 -5.91 0.72 -1.20
C PHE A 116 -6.19 0.28 -2.62
N VAL A 117 -6.28 1.27 -3.50
CA VAL A 117 -6.37 1.10 -4.95
C VAL A 117 -5.28 1.92 -5.59
N TYR A 118 -4.38 1.24 -6.29
CA TYR A 118 -3.34 1.85 -7.10
C TYR A 118 -3.67 1.67 -8.57
N THR A 119 -3.72 2.75 -9.34
CA THR A 119 -3.89 2.69 -10.79
C THR A 119 -2.77 3.41 -11.48
N PHE A 120 -2.31 2.84 -12.59
CA PHE A 120 -1.23 3.41 -13.38
C PHE A 120 -1.32 2.99 -14.84
N LYS A 121 -0.66 3.75 -15.72
CA LYS A 121 -0.42 3.38 -17.10
C LYS A 121 1.03 2.94 -17.25
N TRP A 122 1.24 1.83 -17.95
CA TRP A 122 2.58 1.40 -18.33
C TRP A 122 2.88 1.91 -19.74
N ASN A 123 3.83 2.83 -19.87
CA ASN A 123 4.28 3.28 -21.17
C ASN A 123 5.31 2.29 -21.71
N ARG A 124 4.94 1.52 -22.72
CA ARG A 124 5.82 0.51 -23.33
C ARG A 124 7.01 1.10 -24.09
N LYS A 125 6.94 2.38 -24.50
CA LYS A 125 7.99 3.03 -25.27
C LYS A 125 9.11 3.54 -24.37
N SER A 126 8.75 4.18 -23.26
CA SER A 126 9.70 4.71 -22.28
C SER A 126 10.00 3.75 -21.13
N GLU A 127 9.27 2.62 -21.04
CA GLU A 127 9.34 1.67 -19.93
C GLU A 127 9.11 2.33 -18.56
N THR A 128 8.28 3.37 -18.54
CA THR A 128 7.96 4.14 -17.34
C THR A 128 6.50 4.00 -16.92
N VAL A 129 6.28 4.20 -15.62
CA VAL A 129 4.94 4.30 -15.03
C VAL A 129 4.44 5.73 -15.14
N GLU A 130 3.25 5.90 -15.70
CA GLU A 130 2.60 7.19 -15.90
C GLU A 130 1.19 7.23 -15.28
N SER A 131 0.64 8.44 -15.09
CA SER A 131 -0.73 8.65 -14.62
C SER A 131 -1.03 7.89 -13.31
N GLN A 132 -0.10 7.98 -12.35
CA GLN A 132 -0.19 7.26 -11.08
C GLN A 132 -1.27 7.87 -10.19
N TYR A 133 -2.21 7.05 -9.76
CA TYR A 133 -3.22 7.40 -8.77
C TYR A 133 -3.27 6.31 -7.71
N LEU A 134 -3.05 6.68 -6.46
CA LEU A 134 -3.09 5.81 -5.30
C LEU A 134 -4.03 6.42 -4.28
N GLU A 135 -5.01 5.63 -3.85
CA GLU A 135 -6.01 6.02 -2.87
C GLU A 135 -6.11 4.94 -1.78
N PHE A 136 -6.22 5.38 -0.55
CA PHE A 136 -6.38 4.56 0.65
C PHE A 136 -7.69 4.93 1.32
N ILE A 137 -8.52 3.93 1.58
CA ILE A 137 -9.85 4.08 2.17
C ILE A 137 -9.94 3.13 3.34
N GLY A 138 -10.28 3.64 4.53
CA GLY A 138 -10.34 2.80 5.71
C GLY A 138 -10.87 3.53 6.93
N ASN A 139 -10.35 3.11 8.08
CA ASN A 139 -10.67 3.71 9.36
C ASN A 139 -9.41 3.88 10.20
N TRP A 140 -9.40 4.95 10.98
CA TRP A 140 -8.53 5.08 12.14
C TRP A 140 -9.30 4.67 13.38
N LYS A 141 -8.65 3.94 14.30
CA LYS A 141 -9.21 3.53 15.58
C LYS A 141 -8.21 3.82 16.70
N SER A 142 -8.65 4.48 17.77
CA SER A 142 -7.79 4.74 18.93
C SER A 142 -7.36 3.46 19.62
N TYR A 143 -6.20 3.47 20.28
CA TYR A 143 -5.71 2.30 21.01
C TYR A 143 -6.58 1.89 22.19
N ASP A 144 -7.24 2.85 22.84
CA ASP A 144 -8.22 2.58 23.91
C ASP A 144 -9.56 2.04 23.38
N GLY A 145 -9.72 1.99 22.05
CA GLY A 145 -10.89 1.45 21.37
C GLY A 145 -12.14 2.33 21.43
N THR A 146 -12.06 3.53 22.02
CA THR A 146 -13.22 4.42 22.22
C THR A 146 -13.60 5.24 20.98
N LEU A 147 -12.64 5.53 20.11
CA LEU A 147 -12.82 6.36 18.93
C LEU A 147 -12.60 5.55 17.66
N THR A 148 -13.45 5.76 16.67
CA THR A 148 -13.29 5.22 15.33
C THR A 148 -13.74 6.26 14.31
N TYR A 149 -12.86 6.56 13.36
CA TYR A 149 -13.09 7.56 12.33
C TYR A 149 -12.83 6.98 10.95
N LYS A 150 -13.71 7.26 9.99
CA LYS A 150 -13.46 6.94 8.59
C LYS A 150 -12.31 7.78 8.06
N THR A 151 -11.52 7.21 7.16
CA THR A 151 -10.39 7.89 6.55
C THR A 151 -10.34 7.67 5.05
N ASN A 152 -9.92 8.70 4.32
CA ASN A 152 -9.58 8.61 2.91
C ASN A 152 -8.38 9.52 2.61
N TRP A 153 -7.32 8.99 2.02
CA TRP A 153 -6.17 9.79 1.55
C TRP A 153 -5.61 9.27 0.23
N LYS A 154 -4.98 10.16 -0.54
CA LYS A 154 -4.49 9.90 -1.89
C LYS A 154 -3.21 10.65 -2.23
N ASN A 155 -2.56 10.28 -3.33
CA ASN A 155 -1.23 10.75 -3.75
C ASN A 155 -1.21 12.06 -4.57
N GLN A 156 -2.18 12.97 -4.37
CA GLN A 156 -2.31 14.22 -5.14
C GLN A 156 -1.71 15.42 -4.41
#